data_AF-A0A517PFJ4-F1
#
_entry.id   AF-A0A517PFJ4-F1
#
_cell.length_a   1.000
_cell.length_b   1.000
_cell.length_c   1.000
_cell.angle_alpha   90.00
_cell.angle_beta   90.00
_cell.angle_gamma   90.00
#
_symmetry.space_group_name_H-M   'P 1'
#
loop_
_entity.id
_entity.type
_entity.pdbx_description
1 polymer ?
#
loop_
_entity_poly.entity_id
_entity_poly.type
_entity_poly.pdbx_seq_one_letter_code
_entity_poly.pdbx_strand_id
1 'polypeptide(L)' 'MQQIKFFKATEADLTSLETEMNDWLRDSGAKVVQVFGNIAPQTVVPDDASHGLTKSAFAPSDVLMAVVYEPNAG' A
#
# COMPACT_ATOMS: atom_id res chain seq x y z
N MET A 1 -22.47 10.28 5.04
CA MET A 1 -21.21 10.99 5.38
C MET A 1 -20.05 10.15 4.85
N GLN A 2 -19.01 10.77 4.29
CA GLN A 2 -17.84 10.05 3.75
C GLN A 2 -16.93 9.55 4.87
N GLN A 3 -16.28 8.41 4.63
CA GLN A 3 -15.33 7.74 5.53
C GLN A 3 -14.03 7.42 4.77
N ILE A 4 -12.95 7.18 5.50
CA ILE A 4 -11.63 6.85 4.94
C ILE A 4 -11.17 5.52 5.52
N LYS A 5 -10.69 4.62 4.67
CA LYS A 5 -9.98 3.40 5.06
C LYS A 5 -8.58 3.41 4.49
N PHE A 6 -7.60 3.07 5.32
CA PHE A 6 -6.21 2.89 4.90
C PHE A 6 -5.89 1.41 4.74
N PHE A 7 -5.06 1.11 3.74
CA PHE A 7 -4.42 -0.19 3.55
C PHE A 7 -2.91 0.04 3.42
N LYS A 8 -2.11 -0.83 4.02
CA LYS A 8 -0.64 -0.74 3.99
C LYS A 8 -0.06 -2.10 3.60
N ALA A 9 0.93 -2.09 2.72
CA ALA A 9 1.79 -3.25 2.48
C ALA A 9 3.22 -2.79 2.15
N THR A 10 4.06 -3.73 1.73
CA THR A 10 5.33 -3.41 1.06
C THR A 10 5.19 -3.64 -0.45
N GLU A 11 6.08 -3.06 -1.24
CA GLU A 11 6.14 -3.25 -2.70
C GLU A 11 6.24 -4.73 -3.09
N ALA A 12 6.87 -5.56 -2.25
CA ALA A 12 7.00 -6.99 -2.47
C ALA A 12 5.68 -7.78 -2.27
N ASP A 13 4.66 -7.16 -1.65
CA ASP A 13 3.42 -7.83 -1.22
C ASP A 13 2.15 -7.18 -1.81
N LEU A 14 2.29 -6.58 -3.00
CA LEU A 14 1.18 -5.91 -3.69
C LEU A 14 0.00 -6.83 -4.03
N THR A 15 0.26 -8.11 -4.32
CA THR A 15 -0.80 -9.09 -4.63
C THR A 15 -1.71 -9.35 -3.43
N SER A 16 -1.14 -9.43 -2.23
CA SER A 16 -1.92 -9.62 -1.00
C SER A 16 -2.71 -8.36 -0.68
N LEU A 17 -2.11 -7.19 -0.85
CA LEU A 17 -2.77 -5.89 -0.70
C LEU A 17 -3.97 -5.74 -1.64
N GLU A 18 -3.81 -6.10 -2.91
CA GLU A 18 -4.89 -6.08 -3.91
C GLU A 18 -6.04 -6.99 -3.49
N THR A 19 -5.72 -8.21 -3.03
CA THR A 19 -6.71 -9.17 -2.56
C THR A 19 -7.49 -8.63 -1.36
N GLU A 20 -6.80 -8.11 -0.35
CA GLU A 20 -7.42 -7.52 0.84
C GLU A 20 -8.35 -6.34 0.49
N MET A 21 -7.90 -5.45 -0.39
CA MET A 21 -8.71 -4.31 -0.84
C MET A 21 -9.96 -4.78 -1.58
N ASN A 22 -9.83 -5.74 -2.49
CA ASN A 22 -10.95 -6.27 -3.26
C ASN A 22 -11.97 -7.01 -2.37
N ASP A 23 -11.50 -7.81 -1.42
CA ASP A 23 -12.37 -8.50 -0.47
C ASP A 23 -13.15 -7.49 0.40
N TRP A 24 -12.48 -6.46 0.91
CA TRP A 24 -13.16 -5.39 1.65
C TRP A 24 -14.18 -4.62 0.79
N LEU A 25 -13.85 -4.31 -0.47
CA LEU A 25 -14.78 -3.64 -1.40
C LEU A 25 -16.03 -4.49 -1.63
N ARG A 26 -15.85 -5.80 -1.79
CA ARG A 26 -16.95 -6.75 -2.01
C ARG A 26 -17.84 -6.89 -0.78
N ASP A 27 -17.23 -7.00 0.41
CA ASP A 27 -17.95 -7.32 1.64
C ASP A 27 -18.60 -6.10 2.29
N SER A 28 -18.01 -4.92 2.15
CA SER A 28 -18.50 -3.70 2.81
C SER A 28 -19.78 -3.14 2.20
N GLY A 29 -20.07 -3.43 0.93
CA GLY A 29 -21.13 -2.76 0.17
C GLY A 29 -20.93 -1.24 0.05
N ALA A 30 -19.74 -0.74 0.36
CA ALA A 30 -19.43 0.67 0.38
C ALA A 30 -19.40 1.24 -1.05
N LYS A 31 -19.90 2.46 -1.20
CA LYS A 31 -19.74 3.21 -2.46
C LYS A 31 -18.40 3.93 -2.44
N VAL A 32 -17.47 3.49 -3.29
CA VAL A 32 -16.17 4.14 -3.44
C VAL A 32 -16.34 5.51 -4.08
N VAL A 33 -15.77 6.52 -3.44
CA VAL A 33 -15.72 7.91 -3.94
C VAL A 33 -14.36 8.17 -4.60
N GLN A 34 -13.27 7.75 -3.96
CA GLN A 34 -11.91 7.97 -4.45
C GLN A 34 -10.97 6.91 -3.88
N VAL A 35 -9.98 6.51 -4.69
CA VAL A 35 -8.82 5.73 -4.25
C VAL A 35 -7.57 6.52 -4.62
N PHE A 36 -6.66 6.67 -3.67
CA PHE A 36 -5.34 7.27 -3.91
C PHE A 36 -4.29 6.57 -3.06
N GLY A 37 -3.03 6.68 -3.46
CA GLY A 37 -1.95 6.00 -2.75
C GLY A 37 -0.62 6.68 -2.91
N ASN A 38 0.34 6.24 -2.11
CA ASN A 38 1.73 6.67 -2.13
C ASN A 38 2.64 5.46 -1.95
N ILE A 39 3.80 5.48 -2.60
CA ILE A 39 4.88 4.53 -2.36
C ILE A 39 6.00 5.32 -1.70
N ALA A 40 6.38 4.90 -0.49
CA ALA A 40 7.47 5.55 0.24
C ALA A 40 8.77 5.44 -0.57
N PRO A 41 9.65 6.45 -0.54
CA PRO A 41 10.98 6.32 -1.13
C PRO A 41 11.70 5.11 -0.53
N GLN A 42 12.38 4.31 -1.37
CA GLN A 42 13.22 3.23 -0.88
C GLN A 42 14.28 3.83 0.05
N THR A 43 14.40 3.29 1.27
CA THR A 43 15.44 3.75 2.20
C THR A 43 16.77 3.23 1.68
N VAL A 44 17.52 4.08 0.98
CA VAL A 44 18.90 3.79 0.63
C VAL A 44 19.70 3.97 1.92
N VAL A 45 20.10 2.87 2.56
CA VAL A 45 21.12 2.95 3.61
C VAL A 45 22.40 3.40 2.90
N PRO A 46 23.01 4.55 3.27
CA PRO A 46 24.28 4.95 2.68
C PRO A 46 25.29 3.84 3.00
N ASP A 47 25.72 3.10 1.97
CA ASP A 47 26.75 2.09 2.14
C ASP A 47 28.05 2.81 2.51
N ASP A 48 28.59 2.43 3.67
CA ASP A 48 29.90 2.81 4.15
C ASP A 48 30.93 2.20 3.18
N ALA A 49 31.38 2.99 2.20
CA ALA A 49 32.60 2.88 1.39
C ALA A 49 33.29 1.50 1.17
N SER A 50 32.57 0.38 1.02
CA SER A 50 33.16 -0.92 0.70
C SER A 50 32.51 -1.53 -0.54
N HIS A 51 33.16 -1.30 -1.68
CA HIS A 51 32.84 -1.88 -2.97
C HIS A 51 32.91 -3.42 -2.93
N GLY A 52 31.76 -4.08 -2.97
CA GLY A 52 31.66 -5.53 -3.19
C GLY A 52 30.49 -5.84 -4.13
N LEU A 53 30.75 -6.54 -5.23
CA LEU A 53 29.81 -6.89 -6.31
C LEU A 53 28.65 -7.84 -5.91
N THR A 54 28.30 -7.95 -4.63
CA THR A 54 27.46 -9.04 -4.11
C THR A 54 26.32 -8.65 -3.18
N LYS A 55 25.93 -7.37 -3.08
CA LYS A 55 24.69 -6.99 -2.38
C LYS A 55 23.88 -5.97 -3.15
N SER A 56 22.78 -6.44 -3.74
CA SER A 56 21.74 -5.58 -4.31
C SER A 56 20.37 -6.20 -4.01
N ALA A 57 20.05 -6.35 -2.73
CA ALA A 57 18.66 -6.48 -2.32
C ALA A 57 18.25 -5.09 -1.82
N PHE A 58 17.64 -4.29 -2.69
CA PHE A 58 17.02 -3.04 -2.27
C PHE A 58 15.90 -3.36 -1.27
N ALA A 59 15.83 -2.61 -0.16
CA ALA A 59 14.74 -2.78 0.79
C ALA A 59 13.41 -2.39 0.12
N PRO A 60 12.37 -3.25 0.16
CA PRO A 60 11.07 -2.93 -0.44
C PRO A 60 10.48 -1.65 0.17
N SER A 61 9.90 -0.80 -0.67
CA SER A 61 9.21 0.40 -0.21
C SER A 61 7.90 0.06 0.50
N ASP A 62 7.51 0.86 1.49
CA ASP A 62 6.15 0.84 2.04
C ASP A 62 5.16 1.41 1.01
N VAL A 63 4.00 0.77 0.88
CA VAL A 63 2.88 1.20 0.03
C VAL A 63 1.70 1.54 0.94
N LEU A 64 1.16 2.75 0.79
CA LEU A 64 -0.03 3.20 1.52
C LEU A 64 -1.14 3.54 0.53
N MET A 65 -2.29 2.91 0.69
CA MET A 65 -3.50 3.18 -0.08
C MET A 65 -4.56 3.78 0.85
N ALA A 66 -5.30 4.77 0.37
CA ALA A 66 -6.42 5.38 1.05
C ALA A 66 -7.65 5.31 0.15
N VAL A 67 -8.76 4.82 0.72
CA VAL A 67 -10.06 4.78 0.06
C VAL A 67 -11.02 5.71 0.78
N VAL A 68 -11.53 6.70 0.05
CA VAL A 68 -12.66 7.53 0.48
C VAL A 68 -13.92 6.85 0.00
N TYR A 69 -14.85 6.57 0.92
CA TYR A 69 -16.07 5.84 0.62
C TYR A 69 -17.28 6.38 1.39
N GLU A 70 -18.47 6.10 0.87
CA GLU A 70 -19.73 6.25 1.60
C GLU A 70 -20.12 4.88 2.15
N PRO A 71 -20.30 4.71 3.48
CA PRO A 71 -20.68 3.42 4.06
C PRO A 71 -22.06 3.03 3.56
N ASN A 72 -22.30 1.72 3.42
CA ASN A 72 -23.61 1.21 3.08
C ASN A 72 -24.62 1.67 4.15
N ALA A 73 -25.62 2.43 3.75
CA ALA A 73 -26.78 2.72 4.59
C ALA A 73 -27.70 1.52 4.44
N GLY A 74 -27.56 0.54 5.34
CA GLY A 74 -28.36 -0.68 5.33
C GLY A 74 -29.86 -0.44 5.25
#